data_AF-A0A093ZW91-F1
#
_entry.id   AF-A0A093ZW91-F1
#
_cell.length_a   1.000
_cell.length_b   1.000
_cell.length_c   1.000
_cell.angle_alpha   90.00
_cell.angle_beta   90.00
_cell.angle_gamma   90.00
#
_symmetry.space_group_name_H-M   'P 1'
#
loop_
_entity.id
_entity.type
_entity.pdbx_description
1 polymer ?
#
loop_
_entity_poly.entity_id
_entity_poly.type
_entity_poly.pdbx_seq_one_letter_code
_entity_poly.pdbx_strand_id
1 'polypeptide(L)'
;SVTTSKKDNLILNVDGAVAVCFVDLMRNCGAFSAEEAEDYLKMGVLNGLFVLGRSIGLIAHYLDQKRLRTGLYRHPWDDITYLLPTLQSGAPGSEGRVEVQM
;
A
#
# COMPACT_ATOMS: atom_id res chain seq x y z
N SER A 1 24.67 -15.40 4.58
CA SER A 1 23.64 -14.36 4.69
C SER A 1 24.23 -13.03 4.30
N VAL A 2 23.51 -12.19 3.53
CA VAL A 2 24.03 -10.90 3.06
C VAL A 2 23.30 -9.73 3.74
N THR A 3 21.97 -9.72 3.71
CA THR A 3 21.16 -8.63 4.30
C THR A 3 21.08 -8.72 5.82
N THR A 4 20.84 -9.91 6.38
CA THR A 4 20.73 -10.04 7.85
C THR A 4 22.07 -9.84 8.55
N SER A 5 23.20 -10.00 7.86
CA SER A 5 24.52 -9.64 8.37
C SER A 5 24.71 -8.12 8.56
N LYS A 6 23.86 -7.28 7.95
CA LYS A 6 23.83 -5.83 8.21
C LYS A 6 22.90 -5.48 9.37
N LYS A 7 21.74 -6.13 9.44
CA LYS A 7 20.75 -5.96 10.52
C LYS A 7 19.78 -7.14 10.54
N ASP A 8 19.53 -7.67 11.74
CA ASP A 8 18.75 -8.91 11.92
C ASP A 8 17.31 -8.84 11.40
N ASN A 9 16.73 -7.65 11.31
CA ASN A 9 15.36 -7.47 10.82
C ASN A 9 15.24 -7.35 9.29
N LEU A 10 16.36 -7.38 8.54
CA LEU A 10 16.38 -7.36 7.07
C LEU A 10 16.23 -8.77 6.50
N ILE A 11 15.20 -9.46 6.97
CA ILE A 11 14.81 -10.80 6.53
C ILE A 11 13.98 -10.74 5.23
N LEU A 12 13.83 -11.88 4.57
CA LEU A 12 12.88 -12.03 3.47
C LEU A 12 11.45 -11.90 4.03
N ASN A 13 10.74 -10.85 3.64
CA ASN A 13 9.36 -10.62 4.05
C ASN A 13 8.39 -11.56 3.29
N VAL A 14 7.13 -11.57 3.71
CA VAL A 14 6.10 -12.42 3.09
C VAL A 14 5.87 -12.06 1.63
N ASP A 15 5.89 -10.78 1.26
CA ASP A 15 5.68 -10.34 -0.12
C ASP A 15 6.79 -10.86 -1.04
N GLY A 16 8.05 -10.73 -0.60
CA GLY A 16 9.21 -11.24 -1.31
C GLY A 16 9.19 -12.76 -1.41
N ALA A 17 8.83 -13.46 -0.33
CA ALA A 17 8.71 -14.92 -0.33
C ALA A 17 7.63 -15.41 -1.31
N VAL A 18 6.44 -14.81 -1.29
CA VAL A 18 5.35 -15.16 -2.21
C VAL A 18 5.75 -14.89 -3.66
N ALA A 19 6.38 -13.74 -3.93
CA ALA A 19 6.82 -13.39 -5.28
C ALA A 19 7.83 -14.41 -5.83
N VAL A 20 8.89 -14.74 -5.09
CA VAL A 20 9.91 -15.69 -5.58
C VAL A 20 9.35 -17.10 -5.73
N CYS A 21 8.54 -17.57 -4.77
CA CYS A 21 7.93 -18.90 -4.87
C CYS A 21 6.95 -19.01 -6.05
N PHE A 22 6.21 -17.94 -6.36
CA PHE A 22 5.30 -17.92 -7.50
C PHE A 22 6.04 -17.89 -8.84
N VAL A 23 7.14 -17.13 -8.93
CA VAL A 23 8.02 -17.14 -10.11
C VAL A 23 8.64 -18.53 -10.30
N ASP A 24 9.12 -19.15 -9.24
CA ASP A 24 9.67 -20.51 -9.28
C ASP A 24 8.61 -21.53 -9.71
N LEU A 25 7.37 -21.40 -9.22
CA LEU A 25 6.25 -22.22 -9.65
C LEU A 25 6.00 -22.08 -11.16
N MET A 26 5.83 -20.85 -11.65
CA MET A 26 5.53 -20.57 -13.06
C MET A 26 6.62 -21.09 -14.00
N ARG A 27 7.89 -20.99 -13.60
CA ARG A 27 9.02 -21.40 -14.45
C ARG A 27 9.33 -22.89 -14.38
N ASN A 28 9.02 -23.57 -13.27
CA ASN A 28 9.50 -24.94 -13.03
C ASN A 28 8.39 -25.99 -12.87
N CYS A 29 7.10 -25.62 -12.92
CA CYS A 29 6.00 -26.59 -12.82
C CYS A 29 5.83 -27.48 -14.07
N GLY A 30 6.52 -27.16 -15.18
CA GLY A 30 6.43 -27.89 -16.45
C GLY A 30 5.16 -27.60 -17.27
N ALA A 31 4.28 -26.71 -16.79
CA ALA A 31 3.03 -26.36 -17.46
C ALA A 31 3.14 -25.13 -18.39
N PHE A 32 4.20 -24.32 -18.25
CA PHE A 32 4.42 -23.10 -19.03
C PHE A 32 5.81 -23.11 -19.66
N SER A 33 5.92 -22.55 -20.87
CA SER A 33 7.20 -22.16 -21.44
C SER A 33 7.77 -20.92 -20.70
N ALA A 34 9.07 -20.67 -20.89
CA ALA A 34 9.73 -19.51 -20.28
C ALA A 34 9.13 -18.17 -20.75
N GLU A 35 8.70 -18.11 -22.01
CA GLU A 35 8.09 -16.91 -22.61
C GLU A 35 6.68 -16.67 -22.02
N GLU A 36 5.85 -17.71 -21.96
CA GLU A 36 4.51 -17.62 -21.35
C GLU A 36 4.57 -17.21 -19.87
N ALA A 37 5.49 -17.81 -19.11
CA ALA A 37 5.68 -17.46 -17.71
C ALA A 37 6.03 -15.98 -17.53
N GLU A 38 6.92 -15.46 -18.38
CA GLU A 38 7.34 -14.05 -18.34
C GLU A 38 6.20 -13.10 -18.74
N ASP A 39 5.39 -13.48 -19.73
CA ASP A 39 4.23 -12.69 -20.14
C ASP A 39 3.17 -12.60 -19.02
N TYR A 40 2.86 -13.71 -18.34
CA TYR A 40 1.96 -13.68 -17.17
C TYR A 40 2.47 -12.78 -16.04
N LEU A 41 3.79 -12.78 -15.80
CA LEU A 41 4.40 -11.91 -14.80
C LEU A 41 4.28 -10.44 -15.19
N LYS A 42 4.55 -10.09 -16.46
CA LYS A 42 4.40 -8.73 -17.00
C LYS A 42 2.97 -8.23 -17.00
N MET A 43 2.00 -9.12 -17.23
CA MET A 43 0.57 -8.80 -17.10
C MET A 43 0.15 -8.45 -15.67
N GLY A 44 1.00 -8.72 -14.66
CA GLY A 44 0.73 -8.37 -13.27
C GLY A 44 -0.08 -9.42 -12.53
N VAL A 45 0.07 -10.71 -12.87
CA VAL A 45 -0.64 -11.82 -12.18
C VAL A 45 -0.43 -11.81 -10.66
N LEU A 46 0.75 -11.40 -10.18
CA LEU A 46 1.05 -11.25 -8.75
C LEU A 46 0.20 -10.16 -8.07
N ASN A 47 -0.09 -9.07 -8.77
CA ASN A 47 -1.01 -8.03 -8.27
C ASN A 47 -2.43 -8.60 -8.16
N GLY A 48 -2.86 -9.38 -9.16
CA GLY A 48 -4.15 -10.07 -9.14
C GLY A 48 -4.28 -11.03 -7.96
N LEU A 49 -3.23 -11.82 -7.69
CA LEU A 49 -3.18 -12.72 -6.52
C LEU A 49 -3.35 -11.96 -5.20
N PHE A 50 -2.64 -10.83 -5.04
CA PHE A 50 -2.74 -10.01 -3.83
C PHE A 50 -4.13 -9.37 -3.68
N VAL A 51 -4.69 -8.79 -4.74
CA VAL A 51 -6.03 -8.20 -4.73
C VAL A 51 -7.08 -9.24 -4.35
N LEU A 52 -7.02 -10.44 -4.95
CA LEU A 52 -7.92 -11.53 -4.63
C LEU A 52 -7.82 -11.94 -3.15
N GLY A 53 -6.61 -12.19 -2.64
CA GLY A 53 -6.42 -12.58 -1.24
C GLY A 53 -6.89 -11.51 -0.24
N ARG A 54 -6.57 -10.24 -0.50
CA ARG A 54 -6.96 -9.12 0.38
C ARG A 54 -8.46 -8.81 0.31
N SER A 55 -9.12 -9.08 -0.81
CA SER A 55 -10.57 -8.87 -0.95
C SER A 55 -11.37 -9.69 0.07
N ILE A 56 -10.92 -10.90 0.41
CA ILE A 56 -11.53 -11.74 1.46
C ILE A 56 -11.50 -10.99 2.81
N GLY A 57 -10.35 -10.43 3.18
CA GLY A 57 -10.19 -9.66 4.41
C GLY A 57 -11.03 -8.37 4.41
N LEU A 58 -11.08 -7.66 3.29
CA LEU A 58 -11.91 -6.45 3.14
C LEU A 58 -13.40 -6.76 3.34
N ILE A 59 -13.90 -7.84 2.72
CA ILE A 59 -15.28 -8.30 2.88
C ILE A 59 -15.54 -8.70 4.34
N ALA A 60 -14.63 -9.47 4.95
CA ALA A 60 -14.75 -9.89 6.33
C ALA A 60 -14.81 -8.70 7.29
N HIS A 61 -13.94 -7.70 7.14
CA HIS A 61 -13.98 -6.49 7.94
C HIS A 61 -15.28 -5.71 7.76
N TYR A 62 -15.78 -5.57 6.53
CA TYR A 62 -17.08 -4.94 6.28
C TYR A 62 -18.22 -5.66 7.03
N LEU A 63 -18.30 -6.99 6.91
CA LEU A 63 -19.32 -7.79 7.59
C LEU A 63 -19.19 -7.70 9.11
N ASP A 64 -17.96 -7.65 9.63
CA ASP A 64 -17.72 -7.53 11.06
C ASP A 64 -18.17 -6.17 11.61
N GLN A 65 -17.90 -5.06 10.90
CA GLN A 65 -18.41 -3.74 11.27
C GLN A 65 -19.95 -3.69 11.29
N LYS A 66 -20.60 -4.34 10.31
CA LYS A 66 -22.07 -4.49 10.28
C LYS A 66 -22.60 -5.31 11.45
N ARG A 67 -21.95 -6.44 11.77
CA ARG A 67 -22.29 -7.32 12.90
C ARG A 67 -22.18 -6.58 14.23
N LEU A 68 -21.13 -5.79 14.41
CA LEU A 68 -20.87 -5.00 15.61
C LEU A 68 -21.70 -3.71 15.70
N ARG A 69 -22.43 -3.35 14.63
CA ARG A 69 -23.23 -2.11 14.53
C ARG A 69 -22.39 -0.86 14.83
N THR A 70 -21.16 -0.82 14.32
CA THR A 70 -20.26 0.31 14.55
C THR A 70 -20.82 1.61 13.96
N GLY A 71 -20.72 2.69 14.72
CA GLY A 71 -21.17 4.02 14.30
C GLY A 71 -20.28 4.66 13.23
N LEU A 72 -20.62 5.89 12.84
CA LEU A 72 -19.84 6.66 11.89
C LEU A 72 -18.47 7.04 12.48
N TYR A 73 -17.41 6.77 11.74
CA TYR A 73 -16.06 7.17 12.13
C TYR A 73 -15.79 8.65 11.83
N ARG A 74 -15.18 9.36 12.79
CA ARG A 74 -14.62 10.70 12.63
C ARG A 74 -13.22 10.70 13.23
N HIS A 75 -12.23 11.13 12.45
CA HIS A 75 -10.85 11.14 12.89
C HIS A 75 -10.63 12.21 13.99
N PRO A 76 -9.89 11.91 15.07
CA PRO A 76 -9.56 12.87 16.12
C PRO A 76 -8.75 14.05 15.58
N TRP A 77 -9.02 15.27 16.04
CA TRP A 77 -8.34 16.47 15.54
C TRP A 77 -6.91 16.61 16.04
N ASP A 78 -6.62 16.06 17.21
CA ASP A 78 -5.30 16.03 17.84
C ASP A 78 -4.30 15.13 17.10
N ASP A 79 -4.79 14.21 16.26
CA ASP A 79 -3.97 13.39 15.34
C ASP A 79 -3.81 14.04 13.94
N ILE A 80 -4.29 15.28 13.76
CA ILE A 80 -4.16 16.04 12.51
C ILE A 80 -3.29 17.27 12.75
N THR A 81 -2.14 17.32 12.05
CA THR A 81 -1.31 18.54 12.03
C THR A 81 -1.86 19.52 10.99
N TYR A 82 -2.49 20.60 11.46
CA TYR A 82 -3.00 21.67 10.60
C TYR A 82 -1.93 22.73 10.32
N LEU A 83 -1.38 22.70 9.12
CA LEU A 83 -0.50 23.75 8.59
C LEU A 83 -1.33 24.73 7.77
N LEU A 84 -1.95 25.69 8.45
CA LEU A 84 -2.73 26.72 7.78
C LEU A 84 -1.80 27.80 7.22
N PRO A 85 -2.00 28.23 5.96
CA PRO A 85 -1.28 29.36 5.42
C PRO A 85 -1.61 30.62 6.22
N THR A 86 -0.59 31.43 6.53
CA THR A 86 -0.81 32.77 7.09
C THR A 86 -1.37 33.67 6.00
N LEU A 87 -2.62 34.12 6.16
CA LEU A 87 -3.15 35.22 5.36
C LEU A 87 -2.36 36.48 5.71
N GLN A 88 -1.61 37.02 4.74
CA GLN A 88 -0.94 38.31 4.89
C GLN A 88 -2.04 39.37 5.09
N SER A 89 -2.13 39.99 6.27
CA SER A 89 -3.03 41.11 6.52
C SER A 89 -2.47 42.37 5.84
N GLY A 90 -2.73 42.51 4.54
CA GLY A 90 -2.40 43.69 3.73
C GLY A 90 -3.66 44.50 3.40
N ALA A 91 -3.47 45.80 3.13
CA ALA A 91 -4.57 46.67 2.69
C ALA A 91 -5.24 46.12 1.41
N PRO A 92 -6.55 46.34 1.21
CA PRO A 92 -7.29 45.77 0.08
C PRO A 92 -6.60 46.12 -1.25
N GLY A 93 -6.20 45.08 -1.99
CA GLY A 93 -5.42 45.19 -3.24
C GLY A 93 -3.95 44.72 -3.17
N SER A 94 -3.49 44.23 -2.01
CA SER A 94 -2.11 43.74 -1.81
C SER A 94 -2.04 42.29 -1.27
N GLU A 95 -2.94 41.41 -1.69
CA GLU A 95 -2.89 39.99 -1.32
C GLU A 95 -1.70 39.31 -2.01
N GLY A 96 -0.56 39.31 -1.32
CA GLY A 96 0.65 38.59 -1.71
C GLY A 96 0.40 37.10 -1.80
N ARG A 97 1.14 36.45 -2.70
CA ARG A 97 1.10 35.02 -2.98
C ARG A 97 1.25 34.22 -1.68
N VAL A 98 0.35 33.28 -1.44
CA VAL A 98 0.35 32.43 -0.24
C VAL A 98 1.65 31.62 -0.19
N GLU A 99 2.52 31.92 0.76
CA GLU A 99 3.72 31.14 1.04
C GLU A 99 3.45 30.20 2.23
N VAL A 100 3.75 28.92 2.03
CA VAL A 100 3.78 27.91 3.10
C VAL A 100 5.25 27.77 3.50
N GLN A 101 5.62 28.27 4.68
CA GLN A 101 6.95 28.01 5.23
C GLN A 101 7.03 26.54 5.66
N MET A 102 7.92 25.79 4.99
CA MET A 102 8.30 24.41 5.34
C MET A 102 9.37 24.39 6.43
#